data_AF-A0A3B0X2F8-F1
#
_entry.id   AF-A0A3B0X2F8-F1
#
_cell.length_a   1.000
_cell.length_b   1.000
_cell.length_c   1.000
_cell.angle_alpha   90.00
_cell.angle_beta   90.00
_cell.angle_gamma   90.00
#
_symmetry.space_group_name_H-M   'P 1'
#
loop_
_entity.id
_entity.type
_entity.pdbx_description
1 polymer ?
#
loop_
_entity_poly.entity_id
_entity_poly.type
_entity_poly.pdbx_seq_one_letter_code
_entity_poly.pdbx_strand_id
1 'polypeptide(L)'
;MHCQHPGKILLQQYMLPQKISQNYLARAIKVPPRRINEIVHEKRAITADTAVRLAFYFGGSATYWLHLQSEYEIEKIKDRIKIQLNTIQPVSQKPVAAMQNSTMQAKIKPKNNVKKRIMR
;
A
#
# COMPACT_ATOMS: atom_id res chain seq x y z
N MET A 1 0.51 -15.84 -5.40
CA MET A 1 -0.66 -15.19 -4.76
C MET A 1 -1.48 -14.56 -5.87
N HIS A 2 -2.80 -14.71 -5.87
CA HIS A 2 -3.64 -14.14 -6.93
C HIS A 2 -3.77 -12.64 -6.71
N CYS A 3 -3.03 -11.82 -7.46
CA CYS A 3 -3.32 -10.38 -7.48
C CYS A 3 -4.69 -10.20 -8.15
N GLN A 4 -5.62 -9.58 -7.43
CA GLN A 4 -6.95 -9.29 -7.96
C GLN A 4 -6.98 -7.83 -8.39
N HIS A 5 -7.67 -7.54 -9.50
CA HIS A 5 -7.88 -6.17 -9.93
C HIS A 5 -8.57 -5.38 -8.81
N PRO A 6 -8.12 -4.16 -8.47
CA PRO A 6 -8.69 -3.39 -7.35
C PRO A 6 -10.19 -3.10 -7.51
N GLY A 7 -10.69 -3.07 -8.75
CA GLY A 7 -12.12 -3.00 -9.04
C GLY A 7 -12.95 -4.18 -8.53
N LYS A 8 -12.40 -5.40 -8.54
CA LYS A 8 -13.05 -6.57 -7.93
C LYS A 8 -13.09 -6.44 -6.41
N ILE A 9 -12.00 -5.97 -5.81
CA ILE A 9 -11.92 -5.69 -4.37
C ILE A 9 -12.96 -4.63 -3.97
N LEU A 10 -13.03 -3.52 -4.71
CA LEU A 10 -14.04 -2.48 -4.50
C LEU A 10 -15.46 -3.05 -4.53
N LEU A 11 -15.77 -3.89 -5.52
CA LEU A 11 -17.09 -4.52 -5.62
C LEU A 11 -17.35 -5.46 -4.43
N GLN A 12 -16.47 -6.44 -4.22
CA GLN A 12 -16.70 -7.57 -3.32
C GLN A 12 -16.59 -7.20 -1.84
N GLN A 13 -15.63 -6.33 -1.49
CA GLN A 13 -15.31 -6.04 -0.08
C GLN A 13 -15.94 -4.75 0.43
N TYR A 14 -16.35 -3.84 -0.46
CA TYR A 14 -16.88 -2.54 -0.05
C TYR A 14 -18.33 -2.35 -0.52
N MET A 15 -18.61 -2.56 -1.80
CA MET A 15 -19.95 -2.26 -2.33
C MET A 15 -21.01 -3.31 -1.96
N LEU A 16 -20.71 -4.60 -2.16
CA LEU A 16 -21.65 -5.68 -1.85
C LEU A 16 -22.01 -5.74 -0.35
N PRO A 17 -21.07 -5.63 0.61
CA PRO A 17 -21.40 -5.65 2.03
C PRO A 17 -22.30 -4.47 2.46
N GLN A 18 -22.12 -3.31 1.83
CA GLN A 18 -22.93 -2.12 2.10
C GLN A 18 -24.22 -2.06 1.26
N LYS A 19 -24.46 -3.03 0.36
CA LYS A 19 -25.61 -3.10 -0.54
C LYS A 19 -25.79 -1.83 -1.41
N ILE A 20 -24.69 -1.20 -1.81
CA ILE A 20 -24.72 0.00 -2.66
C ILE A 20 -24.46 -0.33 -4.13
N SER A 21 -25.15 0.38 -5.03
CA SER A 21 -24.94 0.24 -6.48
C SER A 21 -23.76 1.08 -6.97
N GLN A 22 -23.22 0.74 -8.16
CA GLN A 22 -22.17 1.52 -8.83
C GLN A 22 -22.61 2.98 -9.04
N ASN A 23 -23.87 3.18 -9.46
CA ASN A 23 -24.44 4.51 -9.65
C ASN A 23 -24.54 5.29 -8.33
N TYR A 24 -24.91 4.61 -7.23
CA TYR A 24 -24.95 5.24 -5.92
C TYR A 24 -23.56 5.69 -5.47
N LEU A 25 -22.56 4.78 -5.52
CA LEU A 25 -21.18 5.11 -5.15
C LEU A 25 -20.65 6.28 -5.98
N ALA A 26 -20.87 6.27 -7.29
CA ALA A 26 -20.42 7.34 -8.18
C ALA A 26 -20.94 8.72 -7.77
N ARG A 27 -22.24 8.80 -7.45
CA ARG A 27 -22.85 10.05 -6.95
C ARG A 27 -22.28 10.44 -5.59
N ALA A 28 -22.14 9.49 -4.67
CA ALA A 28 -21.63 9.73 -3.33
C ALA A 28 -20.21 10.32 -3.34
N ILE A 29 -19.34 9.81 -4.24
CA ILE A 29 -17.96 10.29 -4.37
C ILE A 29 -17.77 11.37 -5.45
N LYS A 30 -18.87 11.88 -6.02
CA LYS A 30 -18.92 12.96 -7.02
C LYS A 30 -18.07 12.67 -8.27
N VAL A 31 -18.26 11.50 -8.88
CA VAL A 31 -17.63 11.10 -10.15
C VAL A 31 -18.67 10.58 -11.14
N PRO A 32 -18.40 10.59 -12.46
CA PRO A 32 -19.31 10.00 -13.44
C PRO A 32 -19.55 8.50 -13.18
N PRO A 33 -20.79 7.99 -13.26
CA PRO A 33 -21.09 6.57 -13.05
C PRO A 33 -20.28 5.61 -13.91
N ARG A 34 -20.01 6.01 -15.15
CA ARG A 34 -19.14 5.29 -16.09
C ARG A 34 -17.76 4.98 -15.50
N ARG A 35 -17.20 5.88 -14.69
CA ARG A 35 -15.88 5.68 -14.05
C ARG A 35 -15.91 4.48 -13.11
N ILE A 36 -16.91 4.41 -12.21
CA ILE A 36 -17.05 3.29 -11.28
C ILE A 36 -17.38 1.99 -12.02
N ASN A 37 -18.23 2.07 -13.05
CA ASN A 37 -18.54 0.92 -13.89
C ASN A 37 -17.28 0.33 -14.55
N GLU A 38 -16.46 1.16 -15.19
CA GLU A 38 -15.22 0.71 -15.83
C GLU A 38 -14.21 0.15 -14.81
N ILE A 39 -14.11 0.75 -13.62
CA ILE A 39 -13.23 0.25 -12.55
C ILE A 39 -13.67 -1.14 -12.11
N VAL A 40 -14.95 -1.32 -11.78
CA VAL A 40 -15.50 -2.61 -11.31
C VAL A 40 -15.37 -3.70 -12.35
N HIS A 41 -15.47 -3.37 -13.64
CA HIS A 41 -15.28 -4.31 -14.75
C HIS A 41 -13.82 -4.42 -15.25
N GLU A 42 -12.85 -3.93 -14.48
CA GLU A 42 -11.41 -4.04 -14.80
C GLU A 42 -10.98 -3.36 -16.11
N LYS A 43 -11.81 -2.45 -16.61
CA LYS A 43 -11.55 -1.67 -17.83
C LYS A 43 -10.79 -0.38 -17.55
N ARG A 44 -10.72 0.04 -16.29
CA ARG A 44 -10.07 1.28 -15.84
C ARG A 44 -9.33 1.07 -14.52
N ALA A 45 -8.12 1.61 -14.44
CA ALA A 45 -7.32 1.67 -13.23
C ALA A 45 -7.86 2.70 -12.21
N ILE A 46 -7.61 2.47 -10.93
CA ILE A 46 -7.86 3.46 -9.88
C ILE A 46 -6.74 4.52 -9.92
N THR A 47 -7.12 5.77 -10.20
CA THR A 47 -6.22 6.92 -10.17
C THR A 47 -6.10 7.51 -8.76
N ALA A 48 -5.11 8.38 -8.52
CA ALA A 48 -4.97 9.09 -7.25
C ALA A 48 -6.22 9.90 -6.86
N ASP A 49 -6.84 10.62 -7.80
CA ASP A 49 -8.13 11.32 -7.56
C ASP A 49 -9.22 10.36 -7.07
N THR A 50 -9.32 9.18 -7.70
CA THR A 50 -10.33 8.18 -7.30
C THR A 50 -9.98 7.56 -5.96
N ALA A 51 -8.71 7.28 -5.70
CA ALA A 51 -8.22 6.71 -4.44
C ALA A 51 -8.51 7.63 -3.24
N VAL A 52 -8.26 8.95 -3.37
CA VAL A 52 -8.57 9.93 -2.32
C VAL A 52 -10.08 9.98 -2.05
N ARG A 53 -10.89 9.95 -3.10
CA ARG A 53 -12.36 9.95 -2.98
C ARG A 53 -12.90 8.69 -2.32
N LEU A 54 -12.37 7.52 -2.69
CA LEU A 54 -12.73 6.24 -2.08
C LEU A 54 -12.31 6.18 -0.60
N ALA A 55 -11.11 6.64 -0.27
CA ALA A 55 -10.63 6.72 1.11
C ALA A 55 -11.47 7.69 1.97
N PHE A 56 -11.88 8.82 1.40
CA PHE A 56 -12.78 9.74 2.09
C PHE A 56 -14.15 9.12 2.37
N TYR A 57 -14.71 8.37 1.41
CA TYR A 57 -16.05 7.79 1.53
C TYR A 57 -16.10 6.52 2.38
N PHE A 58 -15.16 5.59 2.20
CA PHE A 58 -15.11 4.31 2.93
C PHE A 58 -14.26 4.36 4.19
N GLY A 59 -13.53 5.45 4.43
CA GLY A 59 -12.45 5.50 5.40
C GLY A 59 -11.17 4.82 4.90
N GLY A 60 -10.12 4.85 5.72
CA GLY A 60 -8.82 4.28 5.39
C GLY A 60 -7.92 5.25 4.62
N SER A 61 -6.98 4.71 3.83
CA SER A 61 -5.95 5.51 3.15
C SER A 61 -6.09 5.46 1.63
N ALA A 62 -5.80 6.58 0.96
CA ALA A 62 -5.70 6.62 -0.50
C ALA A 62 -4.55 5.73 -1.01
N THR A 63 -3.47 5.60 -0.23
CA THR A 63 -2.32 4.76 -0.55
C THR A 63 -2.68 3.29 -0.62
N TYR A 64 -3.64 2.82 0.19
CA TYR A 64 -4.15 1.45 0.10
C TYR A 64 -4.67 1.12 -1.31
N TRP A 65 -5.54 1.98 -1.85
CA TRP A 65 -6.10 1.78 -3.19
C TRP A 65 -5.03 1.82 -4.29
N LEU A 66 -4.04 2.71 -4.15
CA LEU A 66 -2.93 2.80 -5.10
C LEU A 66 -1.97 1.61 -4.99
N HIS A 67 -1.77 1.05 -3.80
CA HIS A 67 -0.99 -0.17 -3.63
C HIS A 67 -1.68 -1.36 -4.30
N LEU A 68 -3.00 -1.53 -4.13
CA LEU A 68 -3.73 -2.58 -4.85
C LEU A 68 -3.59 -2.45 -6.38
N GLN A 69 -3.71 -1.22 -6.90
CA GLN A 69 -3.51 -0.95 -8.32
C GLN A 69 -2.07 -1.29 -8.76
N SER A 70 -1.09 -0.87 -7.97
CA SER A 70 0.34 -1.08 -8.27
C SER A 70 0.69 -2.56 -8.26
N GLU A 71 0.25 -3.31 -7.24
CA GLU A 71 0.47 -4.76 -7.15
C GLU A 71 -0.14 -5.49 -8.36
N TYR A 72 -1.38 -5.14 -8.72
CA TYR A 72 -2.03 -5.73 -9.89
C TYR A 72 -1.27 -5.43 -11.20
N GLU A 73 -0.87 -4.18 -11.41
CA GLU A 73 -0.13 -3.79 -12.60
C GLU A 73 1.26 -4.44 -12.66
N ILE A 74 1.97 -4.48 -11.53
CA ILE A 74 3.29 -5.10 -11.44
C ILE A 74 3.22 -6.57 -11.82
N GLU A 75 2.27 -7.33 -11.28
CA GLU A 75 2.14 -8.76 -11.60
C GLU A 75 1.81 -8.97 -13.08
N LYS A 76 0.84 -8.21 -13.60
CA LYS A 76 0.46 -8.26 -15.02
C LYS A 76 1.64 -7.95 -15.95
N ILE A 77 2.47 -6.96 -15.58
CA ILE A 77 3.65 -6.60 -16.36
C ILE A 77 4.72 -7.68 -16.22
N LYS A 78 5.02 -8.15 -15.00
CA LYS A 78 5.99 -9.24 -14.77
C LYS A 78 5.70 -10.45 -15.65
N ASP A 79 4.44 -10.85 -15.74
CA ASP A 79 4.03 -11.96 -16.60
C ASP A 79 4.27 -11.64 -18.08
N ARG A 80 3.91 -10.43 -18.51
CA ARG A 80 4.10 -9.98 -19.90
C ARG A 80 5.57 -9.90 -20.32
N ILE A 81 6.46 -9.41 -19.45
CA ILE A 81 7.88 -9.16 -19.76
C ILE A 81 8.82 -10.21 -19.17
N LYS A 82 8.30 -11.33 -18.69
CA LYS A 82 9.06 -12.37 -17.98
C LYS A 82 10.34 -12.81 -18.70
N ILE A 83 10.25 -13.01 -20.02
CA ILE A 83 11.40 -13.41 -20.85
C ILE A 83 12.46 -12.30 -20.92
N GLN A 84 12.01 -11.05 -21.07
CA GLN A 84 12.90 -9.88 -21.12
C GLN A 84 13.58 -9.64 -19.77
N LEU A 85 12.90 -9.87 -18.64
CA LEU A 85 13.50 -9.72 -17.31
C LEU A 85 14.70 -10.65 -17.10
N ASN A 86 14.69 -11.86 -17.69
CA ASN A 86 15.80 -12.81 -17.58
C ASN A 86 17.08 -12.35 -18.30
N THR A 87 17.00 -11.38 -19.20
CA THR A 87 18.16 -10.85 -19.92
C THR A 87 18.79 -9.64 -19.22
N ILE A 88 18.11 -9.06 -18.23
CA ILE A 88 18.58 -7.90 -17.48
C ILE A 88 19.58 -8.37 -16.41
N GLN A 89 20.81 -7.87 -16.48
CA GLN A 89 21.83 -8.11 -15.45
C GLN A 89 21.63 -7.11 -14.29
N PRO A 90 21.35 -7.57 -13.06
CA PRO A 90 21.20 -6.67 -11.92
C PRO A 90 22.56 -6.05 -11.58
N VAL A 91 22.56 -4.74 -11.30
CA VAL A 91 23.74 -4.07 -10.74
C VAL A 91 24.06 -4.77 -9.41
N SER A 92 25.29 -5.30 -9.30
CA SER A 92 25.74 -6.11 -8.16
C SER A 92 25.36 -5.46 -6.83
N GLN A 93 24.35 -6.01 -6.16
CA GLN A 93 23.94 -5.52 -4.85
C GLN A 93 25.01 -5.96 -3.84
N LYS A 94 25.92 -5.04 -3.47
CA LYS A 94 26.59 -5.16 -2.17
C LYS A 94 25.47 -5.15 -1.11
N PRO A 95 25.40 -6.13 -0.19
CA PRO A 95 24.26 -6.23 0.72
C PRO A 95 24.17 -5.00 1.62
N VAL A 96 23.10 -4.22 1.45
CA VAL A 96 22.74 -3.05 2.29
C VAL A 96 22.37 -3.48 3.72
N ALA A 97 22.21 -4.79 3.95
CA ALA A 97 21.91 -5.39 5.26
C ALA A 97 22.98 -5.12 6.34
N ALA A 98 24.18 -4.65 6.00
CA ALA A 98 25.23 -4.37 6.98
C ALA A 98 25.12 -2.99 7.68
N MET A 99 24.18 -2.11 7.29
CA MET A 99 24.18 -0.70 7.75
C MET A 99 23.16 -0.33 8.84
N GLN A 100 22.36 -1.28 9.35
CA GLN A 100 21.28 -0.96 10.33
C GLN A 100 21.55 -1.34 11.79
N ASN A 101 22.68 -1.98 12.12
CA ASN A 101 22.94 -2.42 13.50
C ASN A 101 23.89 -1.51 14.31
N SER A 102 24.27 -0.34 13.80
CA SER A 102 25.31 0.51 14.43
C SER A 102 24.79 1.67 15.29
N THR A 103 23.48 1.96 15.34
CA THR A 103 22.98 3.24 15.92
C THR A 103 22.28 3.10 17.28
N MET A 104 22.28 1.92 17.92
CA MET A 104 21.68 1.74 19.26
C MET A 104 22.67 1.43 20.40
N GLN A 105 23.97 1.73 20.26
CA GLN A 105 24.93 1.66 21.37
C GLN A 105 25.88 2.86 21.41
N ALA A 106 25.34 4.08 21.44
CA ALA A 106 26.14 5.27 21.72
C ALA A 106 25.33 6.37 22.43
N LYS A 107 24.83 6.08 23.64
CA LYS A 107 24.54 7.07 24.70
C LYS A 107 23.99 6.36 25.93
N ILE A 108 24.84 6.10 26.93
CA ILE A 108 24.67 6.42 28.36
C ILE A 108 26.07 6.27 28.99
N LYS A 109 26.79 7.40 29.18
CA LYS A 109 27.92 7.49 30.12
C LYS A 109 27.39 7.96 31.49
N PRO A 110 28.09 7.66 32.60
CA PRO A 110 27.53 7.52 33.93
C PRO A 110 27.32 8.86 34.65
N LYS A 111 26.37 8.91 35.60
CA LYS A 111 26.37 9.93 36.65
C LYS A 111 26.36 9.26 38.02
N ASN A 112 27.48 9.48 38.71
CA ASN A 112 27.78 9.10 40.08
C ASN A 112 26.91 9.86 41.10
N ASN A 113 26.92 9.31 42.32
CA ASN A 113 26.55 9.88 43.63
C ASN A 113 25.10 9.68 44.09
N VAL A 114 24.91 8.87 45.14
CA VAL A 114 24.68 9.39 46.51
C VAL A 114 25.21 8.37 47.54
N LYS A 115 25.99 8.88 48.50
CA LYS A 115 26.50 8.23 49.71
C LYS A 115 25.39 7.54 50.53
N LYS A 116 25.65 6.33 51.04
CA LYS A 116 25.05 5.87 52.30
C LYS A 116 26.13 5.33 53.22
N ARG A 117 26.56 6.22 54.13
CA ARG A 117 27.17 5.88 55.42
C ARG A 117 26.02 5.89 56.43
N ILE A 118 25.83 4.83 57.20
CA ILE A 118 25.34 4.80 58.60
C ILE A 118 25.47 3.36 59.13
N MET A 119 25.89 3.30 60.40
CA MET A 119 26.44 2.21 61.22
C MET A 119 25.44 1.09 61.57
N ARG A 120 25.98 -0.11 61.82
CA ARG A 120 26.00 -0.83 63.13
C ARG A 120 26.99 -1.98 63.06
#